data_AF-A0A1G6R0P2-F1
#
_entry.id   AF-A0A1G6R0P2-F1
#
_cell.length_a   1.000
_cell.length_b   1.000
_cell.length_c   1.000
_cell.angle_alpha   90.00
_cell.angle_beta   90.00
_cell.angle_gamma   90.00
#
_symmetry.space_group_name_H-M   'P 1'
#
loop_
_entity.id
_entity.type
_entity.pdbx_description
1 polymer ?
#
loop_
_entity_poly.entity_id
_entity_poly.type
_entity_poly.pdbx_seq_one_letter_code
_entity_poly.pdbx_strand_id
1 'polypeptide(L)'
;MLKVKKKALWITTITFFLIIQTVYYWEGKIGIFAIPITIALFISYLILFFLLILQITALVKEKFKDKQRIYISSTLLIVLILTACFPWGIIDFEKFEGKDVLIAGWTGAANCTTTLKFKENGEVYKRVNCFGIRKVNCNYYVKNDTIFFVKDDDLNIEDQYQFAIIGKSTLSFNNKDGLYLFKTKNDTLPHQLIIVYNKLALKKRYKN
;
A
#
# COMPACT_ATOMS: atom_id res chain seq x y z
N MET A 1 34.53 20.02 8.37
CA MET A 1 33.16 20.12 8.92
C MET A 1 32.23 20.48 7.77
N LEU A 2 31.35 19.57 7.34
CA LEU A 2 30.50 19.79 6.17
C LEU A 2 29.49 20.91 6.48
N LYS A 3 29.67 22.09 5.86
CA LYS A 3 28.84 23.28 6.14
C LYS A 3 27.56 23.19 5.31
N VAL A 4 26.63 22.35 5.76
CA VAL A 4 25.31 22.21 5.11
C VAL A 4 24.56 23.54 5.23
N LYS A 5 24.13 24.11 4.10
CA LYS A 5 23.35 25.36 4.10
C LYS A 5 22.01 25.12 4.81
N LYS A 6 21.70 25.93 5.83
CA LYS A 6 20.45 25.82 6.63
C LYS A 6 19.18 25.75 5.76
N LYS A 7 19.13 26.53 4.66
CA LYS A 7 18.02 26.53 3.70
C LYS A 7 17.89 25.19 2.96
N ALA A 8 19.00 24.58 2.56
CA ALA A 8 18.99 23.31 1.86
C ALA A 8 18.44 22.20 2.75
N LEU A 9 18.87 22.13 4.02
CA LEU A 9 18.39 21.13 4.97
C LEU A 9 16.89 21.25 5.25
N TRP A 10 16.37 22.48 5.36
CA TRP A 10 14.93 22.73 5.48
C TRP A 10 14.16 22.16 4.30
N ILE A 11 14.57 22.51 3.08
CA ILE A 11 13.92 22.08 1.84
C ILE A 11 13.95 20.56 1.75
N THR A 12 15.12 19.93 1.95
CA THR A 12 15.23 18.47 1.87
C THR A 12 14.37 17.75 2.90
N THR A 13 14.25 18.29 4.12
CA THR A 13 13.43 17.69 5.18
C THR A 13 11.94 17.75 4.83
N ILE A 14 11.46 18.90 4.36
CA ILE A 14 10.06 19.08 3.95
C ILE A 14 9.75 18.22 2.73
N THR A 15 10.63 18.24 1.71
CA THR A 15 10.46 17.44 0.50
C THR A 15 10.41 15.95 0.83
N PHE A 16 11.32 15.46 1.69
CA PHE A 16 11.30 14.06 2.13
C PHE A 16 9.98 13.71 2.83
N PHE A 17 9.53 14.54 3.75
CA PHE A 17 8.25 14.35 4.44
C PHE A 17 7.08 14.28 3.45
N LEU A 18 6.98 15.21 2.50
CA LEU A 18 5.91 15.22 1.52
C LEU A 18 5.94 13.99 0.60
N ILE A 19 7.12 13.54 0.19
CA ILE A 19 7.24 12.32 -0.62
C ILE A 19 6.69 11.11 0.15
N ILE A 20 7.06 10.94 1.43
CA ILE A 20 6.55 9.86 2.28
C ILE A 20 5.03 9.92 2.42
N GLN A 21 4.48 11.11 2.68
CA GLN A 21 3.02 11.26 2.86
C GLN A 21 2.21 11.02 1.58
N THR A 22 2.84 11.14 0.42
CA THR A 22 2.20 10.93 -0.88
C THR A 22 2.48 9.55 -1.49
N VAL A 23 3.25 8.67 -0.81
CA VAL A 23 3.61 7.31 -1.26
C VAL A 23 2.39 6.56 -1.79
N TYR A 24 1.26 6.67 -1.09
CA TYR A 24 -0.01 6.05 -1.46
C TYR A 24 -0.40 6.23 -2.94
N TYR A 25 -0.20 7.44 -3.49
CA TYR A 25 -0.67 7.84 -4.81
C TYR A 25 0.25 7.39 -5.95
N TRP A 26 1.55 7.28 -5.70
CA TRP A 26 2.53 7.00 -6.74
C TRP A 26 3.06 5.56 -6.68
N GLU A 27 3.10 4.90 -5.51
CA GLU A 27 3.69 3.56 -5.36
C GLU A 27 3.06 2.52 -6.32
N GLY A 28 1.74 2.62 -6.50
CA GLY A 28 0.95 1.69 -7.33
C GLY A 28 1.09 1.90 -8.84
N LYS A 29 1.56 3.09 -9.26
CA LYS A 29 1.71 3.48 -10.67
C LYS A 29 3.11 3.20 -11.21
N ILE A 30 4.11 3.26 -10.32
CA ILE A 30 5.52 3.16 -10.70
C ILE A 30 5.97 1.71 -10.96
N GLY A 31 5.25 0.72 -10.42
CA GLY A 31 5.52 -0.70 -10.69
C GLY A 31 6.92 -1.14 -10.26
N ILE A 32 7.73 -1.69 -11.17
CA ILE A 32 9.05 -2.25 -10.86
C ILE A 32 10.06 -1.20 -10.37
N PHE A 33 9.92 0.06 -10.80
CA PHE A 33 10.74 1.16 -10.32
C PHE A 33 10.44 1.55 -8.86
N ALA A 34 9.40 0.98 -8.24
CA ALA A 34 9.13 1.19 -6.81
C ALA A 34 10.27 0.67 -5.93
N ILE A 35 10.96 -0.41 -6.33
CA ILE A 35 12.10 -0.97 -5.59
C ILE A 35 13.25 0.05 -5.51
N PRO A 36 13.84 0.54 -6.61
CA PRO A 36 14.96 1.48 -6.55
C PRO A 36 14.58 2.78 -5.85
N ILE A 37 13.34 3.28 -6.03
CA ILE A 37 12.88 4.47 -5.32
C ILE A 37 12.80 4.23 -3.81
N THR A 38 12.29 3.08 -3.38
CA THR A 38 12.23 2.72 -1.95
C THR A 38 13.63 2.64 -1.34
N ILE A 39 14.60 2.05 -2.06
CA ILE A 39 16.00 2.01 -1.64
C ILE A 39 16.59 3.43 -1.55
N ALA A 40 16.34 4.29 -2.54
CA ALA A 40 16.78 5.68 -2.52
C ALA A 40 16.19 6.46 -1.34
N LEU A 41 14.90 6.26 -1.03
CA LEU A 41 14.25 6.85 0.14
C LEU A 41 14.87 6.35 1.45
N PHE A 42 15.15 5.06 1.56
CA PHE A 42 15.84 4.50 2.73
C PHE A 42 17.24 5.10 2.92
N ILE A 43 18.03 5.23 1.84
CA ILE A 43 19.35 5.88 1.90
C ILE A 43 19.21 7.35 2.31
N SER A 44 18.22 8.07 1.75
CA SER A 44 17.98 9.47 2.10
C SER A 44 17.60 9.65 3.58
N TYR A 45 16.82 8.71 4.13
CA TYR A 45 16.49 8.65 5.55
C TYR A 45 17.74 8.49 6.42
N LEU A 46 18.66 7.58 6.06
CA LEU A 46 19.92 7.39 6.79
C LEU A 46 20.82 8.64 6.73
N ILE A 47 20.89 9.30 5.58
CA ILE A 47 21.63 10.56 5.43
C ILE A 47 21.04 11.64 6.33
N LEU A 48 19.70 11.81 6.32
CA LEU A 48 19.01 12.77 7.18
C LEU A 48 19.20 12.46 8.67
N PHE A 49 19.19 11.19 9.05
CA PHE A 49 19.49 10.75 10.41
C PHE A 49 20.92 11.10 10.84
N PHE A 50 21.92 10.86 9.99
CA PHE A 50 23.30 11.26 10.27
C PHE A 50 23.45 12.79 10.37
N LEU A 51 22.77 13.54 9.50
CA LEU A 51 22.74 15.01 9.55
C LEU A 51 22.10 15.53 10.85
N LEU A 52 21.07 14.84 11.37
CA LEU A 52 20.49 15.16 12.66
C LEU A 52 21.50 15.01 13.80
N ILE A 53 22.27 13.92 13.83
CA ILE A 53 23.34 13.70 14.83
C ILE A 53 24.39 14.81 14.75
N LEU A 54 24.82 15.18 13.55
CA LEU A 54 25.75 16.31 13.35
C LEU A 54 25.15 17.65 13.81
N GLN A 55 23.86 17.86 13.61
CA GLN A 55 23.18 19.07 14.09
C GLN A 55 23.09 19.12 15.62
N ILE A 56 22.76 18.00 16.27
CA ILE A 56 22.67 17.90 17.72
C ILE A 56 24.05 18.12 18.35
N THR A 57 25.10 17.49 17.83
CA THR A 57 26.47 17.69 18.37
C THR A 57 26.94 19.14 18.22
N ALA A 58 26.59 19.81 17.12
CA ALA A 58 26.85 21.24 16.94
C ALA A 58 26.01 22.13 17.88
N LEU A 59 24.73 21.80 18.10
CA LEU A 59 23.85 22.50 19.05
C LEU A 59 24.40 22.46 20.49
N VAL A 60 24.88 21.29 20.91
CA VAL A 60 25.49 21.10 22.24
C VAL A 60 26.77 21.94 22.37
N LYS A 61 27.64 21.93 21.35
CA LYS A 61 28.88 22.74 21.32
C LYS A 61 28.59 24.24 21.33
N GLU A 62 27.56 24.68 20.60
CA GLU A 62 27.13 26.08 20.51
C GLU A 62 26.26 26.53 21.70
N LYS A 63 26.02 25.66 22.69
CA LYS A 63 25.16 25.92 23.86
C LYS A 63 23.77 26.46 23.48
N PHE A 64 23.17 25.93 22.42
CA PHE A 64 21.81 26.29 21.98
C PHE A 64 21.60 27.79 21.66
N LYS A 65 22.66 28.54 21.32
CA LYS A 65 22.54 29.97 21.00
C LYS A 65 21.76 30.25 19.70
N ASP A 66 21.85 29.34 18.72
CA ASP A 66 21.23 29.51 17.41
C ASP A 66 19.80 28.95 17.37
N LYS A 67 18.81 29.83 17.57
CA LYS A 67 17.38 29.48 17.52
C LYS A 67 16.98 28.81 16.20
N GLN A 68 17.57 29.23 15.06
CA GLN A 68 17.24 28.66 13.76
C GLN A 68 17.71 27.20 13.66
N ARG A 69 18.89 26.89 14.21
CA ARG A 69 19.40 25.51 14.25
C ARG A 69 18.53 24.61 15.13
N ILE A 70 18.00 25.14 16.24
CA ILE A 70 17.04 24.42 17.10
C ILE A 70 15.79 24.05 16.29
N TYR A 71 15.12 25.00 15.66
CA TYR A 71 13.89 24.73 14.90
C TYR A 71 14.09 23.69 13.78
N ILE A 72 15.19 23.77 13.03
CA ILE A 72 15.50 22.77 11.99
C ILE A 72 15.69 21.39 12.60
N SER A 73 16.48 21.29 13.66
CA SER A 73 16.81 20.00 14.28
C SER A 73 15.57 19.36 14.90
N SER A 74 14.72 20.15 15.56
CA SER A 74 13.44 19.68 16.09
C SER A 74 12.50 19.21 14.99
N THR A 75 12.39 19.96 13.89
CA THR A 75 11.55 19.56 12.74
C THR A 75 12.06 18.27 12.10
N LEU A 76 13.37 18.18 11.88
CA LEU A 76 14.02 16.99 11.33
C LEU A 76 13.82 15.76 12.22
N LEU A 77 13.98 15.93 13.54
CA LEU A 77 13.70 14.88 14.52
C LEU A 77 12.26 14.39 14.43
N ILE A 78 11.28 15.30 14.39
CA ILE A 78 9.85 14.95 14.26
C ILE A 78 9.61 14.19 12.96
N VAL A 79 10.12 14.67 11.83
CA VAL A 79 9.94 14.02 10.52
C VAL A 79 10.54 12.60 10.52
N LEU A 80 11.72 12.41 11.10
CA LEU A 80 12.35 11.09 11.18
C LEU A 80 11.57 10.13 12.09
N ILE A 81 11.09 10.59 13.26
CA ILE A 81 10.24 9.79 14.15
C ILE A 81 8.94 9.39 13.46
N LEU A 82 8.25 10.36 12.83
CA LEU A 82 7.01 10.10 12.11
C LEU A 82 7.22 9.09 10.99
N THR A 83 8.32 9.20 10.24
CA THR A 83 8.65 8.24 9.17
C THR A 83 8.98 6.86 9.72
N ALA A 84 9.64 6.77 10.88
CA ALA A 84 9.96 5.49 11.51
C ALA A 84 8.70 4.79 12.07
N CYS A 85 7.77 5.54 12.65
CA CYS A 85 6.51 5.00 13.16
C CYS A 85 5.49 4.72 12.05
N PHE A 86 5.46 5.54 11.00
CA PHE A 86 4.50 5.50 9.91
C PHE A 86 5.22 5.54 8.55
N PRO A 87 5.90 4.46 8.15
CA PRO A 87 6.73 4.45 6.94
C PRO A 87 5.94 4.59 5.63
N TRP A 88 4.63 4.32 5.67
CA TRP A 88 3.70 4.50 4.54
C TRP A 88 2.91 5.81 4.59
N GLY A 89 3.30 6.72 5.49
CA GLY A 89 2.57 7.94 5.75
C GLY A 89 1.57 7.81 6.90
N ILE A 90 1.16 8.96 7.42
CA ILE A 90 0.29 9.09 8.61
C ILE A 90 -1.18 8.93 8.21
N ILE A 91 -1.52 9.30 6.98
CA ILE A 91 -2.90 9.33 6.49
C ILE A 91 -3.19 8.01 5.77
N ASP A 92 -4.19 7.29 6.29
CA ASP A 92 -4.72 6.10 5.63
C ASP A 92 -5.77 6.53 4.60
N PHE A 93 -5.32 6.77 3.37
CA PHE A 93 -6.19 7.21 2.28
C PHE A 93 -7.23 6.15 1.87
N GLU A 94 -6.96 4.85 2.12
CA GLU A 94 -7.89 3.75 1.80
C GLU A 94 -9.21 3.84 2.59
N LYS A 95 -9.22 4.58 3.71
CA LYS A 95 -10.43 4.81 4.51
C LYS A 95 -11.40 5.80 3.88
N PHE A 96 -10.93 6.70 3.01
CA PHE A 96 -11.79 7.68 2.33
C PHE A 96 -12.49 7.08 1.10
N GLU A 97 -12.03 5.92 0.63
CA GLU A 97 -12.53 5.20 -0.55
C GLU A 97 -13.76 4.31 -0.25
N GLY A 98 -14.39 4.49 0.91
CA GLY A 98 -15.58 3.76 1.31
C GLY A 98 -15.31 2.56 2.22
N LYS A 99 -16.40 2.02 2.80
CA LYS A 99 -16.35 0.91 3.76
C LYS A 99 -16.11 -0.41 3.04
N ASP A 100 -15.19 -1.21 3.58
CA ASP A 100 -14.95 -2.57 3.11
C ASP A 100 -16.17 -3.47 3.42
N VAL A 101 -16.65 -4.20 2.43
CA VAL A 101 -17.75 -5.19 2.56
C VAL A 101 -17.26 -6.63 2.36
N LEU A 102 -16.16 -6.85 1.64
CA LEU A 102 -15.50 -8.14 1.51
C LEU A 102 -14.00 -7.91 1.33
N ILE A 103 -13.18 -8.64 2.07
CA ILE A 103 -11.72 -8.61 1.94
C ILE A 103 -11.24 -10.04 1.76
N ALA A 104 -10.52 -10.27 0.68
CA ALA A 104 -9.87 -11.54 0.39
C ALA A 104 -8.40 -11.32 0.05
N GLY A 105 -7.54 -12.25 0.45
CA GLY A 105 -6.12 -12.18 0.11
C GLY A 105 -5.43 -13.52 0.17
N TRP A 106 -4.25 -13.57 -0.44
CA TRP A 106 -3.38 -14.72 -0.39
C TRP A 106 -1.92 -14.30 -0.58
N THR A 107 -1.03 -14.98 0.12
CA THR A 107 0.42 -14.83 -0.03
C THR A 107 0.95 -16.07 -0.71
N GLY A 108 1.51 -15.89 -1.90
CA GLY A 108 2.10 -16.94 -2.71
C GLY A 108 3.62 -17.08 -2.54
N ALA A 109 4.25 -17.68 -3.54
CA ALA A 109 5.70 -17.88 -3.59
C ALA A 109 6.45 -16.54 -3.53
N ALA A 110 7.67 -16.54 -2.97
CA ALA A 110 8.50 -15.34 -2.79
C ALA A 110 7.83 -14.20 -1.99
N ASN A 111 6.89 -14.52 -1.09
CA ASN A 111 6.16 -13.55 -0.25
C ASN A 111 5.30 -12.54 -1.03
N CYS A 112 4.97 -12.89 -2.28
CA CYS A 112 4.06 -12.15 -3.13
C CYS A 112 2.65 -12.14 -2.55
N THR A 113 2.11 -10.98 -2.22
CA THR A 113 0.79 -10.89 -1.57
C THR A 113 -0.22 -10.19 -2.48
N THR A 114 -1.34 -10.86 -2.75
CA THR A 114 -2.49 -10.29 -3.46
C THR A 114 -3.61 -10.04 -2.47
N THR A 115 -4.14 -8.83 -2.45
CA THR A 115 -5.31 -8.44 -1.65
C THR A 115 -6.38 -7.84 -2.56
N LEU A 116 -7.61 -8.31 -2.43
CA LEU A 116 -8.80 -7.72 -3.02
C LEU A 116 -9.69 -7.18 -1.91
N LYS A 117 -10.07 -5.91 -2.01
CA LYS A 117 -11.05 -5.26 -1.14
C LYS A 117 -12.22 -4.80 -1.98
N PHE A 118 -13.41 -5.23 -1.60
CA PHE A 118 -14.68 -4.80 -2.19
C PHE A 118 -15.27 -3.74 -1.27
N LYS A 119 -15.71 -2.64 -1.87
CA LYS A 119 -16.29 -1.50 -1.17
C LYS A 119 -17.81 -1.47 -1.34
N GLU A 120 -18.48 -0.83 -0.40
CA GLU A 120 -19.95 -0.69 -0.41
C GLU A 120 -20.47 0.16 -1.59
N ASN A 121 -19.65 1.08 -2.12
CA ASN A 121 -19.96 1.92 -3.27
C ASN A 121 -19.88 1.19 -4.63
N GLY A 122 -19.58 -0.11 -4.65
CA GLY A 122 -19.45 -0.88 -5.89
C GLY A 122 -18.05 -0.88 -6.51
N GLU A 123 -17.03 -0.36 -5.81
CA GLU A 123 -15.64 -0.40 -6.27
C GLU A 123 -14.88 -1.60 -5.68
N VAL A 124 -13.89 -2.09 -6.43
CA VAL A 124 -12.94 -3.13 -6.02
C VAL A 124 -11.53 -2.60 -6.17
N TYR A 125 -10.74 -2.83 -5.13
CA TYR A 125 -9.33 -2.49 -5.07
C TYR A 125 -8.52 -3.77 -5.03
N LYS A 126 -7.76 -4.03 -6.10
CA LYS A 126 -6.79 -5.11 -6.17
C LYS A 126 -5.40 -4.51 -5.93
N ARG A 127 -4.74 -4.98 -4.86
CA ARG A 127 -3.36 -4.64 -4.52
C ARG A 127 -2.50 -5.89 -4.61
N VAL A 128 -1.46 -5.84 -5.45
CA VAL A 128 -0.47 -6.92 -5.58
C VAL A 128 0.88 -6.37 -5.15
N ASN A 129 1.46 -7.01 -4.13
CA ASN A 129 2.78 -6.73 -3.61
C ASN A 129 3.72 -7.84 -4.08
N CYS A 130 4.38 -7.63 -5.22
CA CYS A 130 5.33 -8.55 -5.84
C CYS A 130 6.41 -7.74 -6.56
N PHE A 131 7.62 -7.68 -6.02
CA PHE A 131 8.72 -6.91 -6.62
C PHE A 131 8.31 -5.47 -7.01
N GLY A 132 7.48 -4.86 -6.16
CA GLY A 132 6.77 -3.61 -6.43
C GLY A 132 5.33 -3.69 -5.92
N ILE A 133 4.62 -2.57 -5.98
CA ILE A 133 3.20 -2.48 -5.62
C ILE A 133 2.44 -2.14 -6.88
N ARG A 134 1.43 -2.94 -7.22
CA ARG A 134 0.47 -2.65 -8.29
C ARG A 134 -0.90 -2.51 -7.67
N LYS A 135 -1.57 -1.37 -7.93
CA LYS A 135 -2.95 -1.12 -7.54
C LYS A 135 -3.81 -1.03 -8.78
N VAL A 136 -4.95 -1.72 -8.77
CA VAL A 136 -5.94 -1.73 -9.84
C VAL A 136 -7.30 -1.50 -9.21
N ASN A 137 -8.03 -0.53 -9.74
CA ASN A 137 -9.37 -0.21 -9.29
C ASN A 137 -10.34 -0.60 -10.41
N CYS A 138 -11.43 -1.28 -10.09
CA CYS A 138 -12.50 -1.57 -11.05
C CYS A 138 -13.85 -1.61 -10.33
N ASN A 139 -14.95 -1.56 -11.08
CA ASN A 139 -16.28 -1.67 -10.49
C ASN A 139 -16.73 -3.13 -10.44
N TYR A 140 -17.63 -3.45 -9.52
CA TYR A 140 -18.29 -4.74 -9.45
C TYR A 140 -19.79 -4.58 -9.21
N TYR A 141 -20.53 -5.61 -9.59
CA TYR A 141 -21.91 -5.78 -9.17
C TYR A 141 -22.16 -7.22 -8.78
N VAL A 142 -23.14 -7.43 -7.92
CA VAL A 142 -23.56 -8.77 -7.50
C VAL A 142 -24.84 -9.13 -8.23
N LYS A 143 -24.88 -10.31 -8.83
CA LYS A 143 -26.11 -10.89 -9.36
C LYS A 143 -26.27 -12.31 -8.83
N ASN A 144 -27.32 -12.53 -8.04
CA ASN A 144 -27.54 -13.76 -7.28
C ASN A 144 -26.35 -14.03 -6.33
N ASP A 145 -25.62 -15.13 -6.57
CA ASP A 145 -24.47 -15.56 -5.75
C ASP A 145 -23.12 -15.33 -6.46
N THR A 146 -23.11 -14.55 -7.53
CA THR A 146 -21.93 -14.29 -8.34
C THR A 146 -21.58 -12.82 -8.32
N ILE A 147 -20.31 -12.52 -8.06
CA ILE A 147 -19.75 -11.18 -8.16
C ILE A 147 -19.21 -11.01 -9.58
N PHE A 148 -19.67 -10.01 -10.31
CA PHE A 148 -19.19 -9.71 -11.66
C PHE A 148 -18.33 -8.45 -11.63
N PHE A 149 -17.20 -8.49 -12.33
CA PHE A 149 -16.34 -7.33 -12.50
C PHE A 149 -16.72 -6.59 -13.77
N VAL A 150 -16.88 -5.27 -13.66
CA VAL A 150 -17.09 -4.39 -14.81
C VAL A 150 -15.73 -4.11 -15.43
N LYS A 151 -15.62 -4.45 -16.70
CA LYS A 151 -14.42 -4.19 -17.50
C LYS A 151 -14.34 -2.68 -17.73
N ASP A 152 -13.22 -2.08 -17.33
CA ASP A 152 -12.89 -0.73 -17.76
C ASP A 152 -12.00 -0.85 -18.99
N ASP A 153 -12.38 -0.21 -20.10
CA ASP A 153 -11.72 -0.35 -21.39
C ASP A 153 -10.30 0.24 -21.38
N ASP A 154 -10.00 1.14 -20.43
CA ASP A 154 -8.68 1.78 -20.25
C ASP A 154 -7.68 0.94 -19.42
N LEU A 155 -8.13 -0.14 -18.76
CA LEU A 155 -7.25 -0.97 -17.93
C LEU A 155 -6.67 -2.13 -18.74
N ASN A 156 -5.60 -1.85 -19.47
CA ASN A 156 -4.78 -2.82 -20.20
C ASN A 156 -4.04 -3.76 -19.22
N ILE A 157 -4.76 -4.70 -18.60
CA ILE A 157 -4.23 -5.59 -17.57
C ILE A 157 -4.58 -7.04 -17.90
N GLU A 158 -3.54 -7.86 -18.09
CA GLU A 158 -3.55 -9.30 -18.43
C GLU A 158 -4.26 -10.22 -17.40
N ASP A 159 -4.84 -9.65 -16.34
CA ASP A 159 -5.45 -10.33 -15.19
C ASP A 159 -6.89 -9.91 -14.90
N GLN A 160 -7.65 -9.54 -15.94
CA GLN A 160 -9.06 -9.22 -15.75
C GLN A 160 -9.89 -10.51 -15.55
N TYR A 161 -10.18 -10.79 -14.28
CA TYR A 161 -11.22 -11.73 -13.91
C TYR A 161 -12.58 -11.17 -14.34
N GLN A 162 -13.44 -11.99 -14.92
CA GLN A 162 -14.79 -11.60 -15.30
C GLN A 162 -15.78 -11.71 -14.14
N PHE A 163 -15.59 -12.73 -13.29
CA PHE A 163 -16.46 -12.95 -12.15
C PHE A 163 -15.74 -13.69 -11.02
N ALA A 164 -16.37 -13.65 -9.85
CA ALA A 164 -15.95 -14.36 -8.66
C ALA A 164 -17.13 -15.07 -8.00
N ILE A 165 -16.84 -16.19 -7.33
CA ILE A 165 -17.79 -16.92 -6.49
C ILE A 165 -17.15 -17.24 -5.14
N ILE A 166 -17.99 -17.37 -4.11
CA ILE A 166 -17.57 -17.76 -2.77
C ILE A 166 -17.77 -19.26 -2.61
N GLY A 167 -16.73 -19.95 -2.13
CA GLY A 167 -16.75 -21.39 -1.86
C GLY A 167 -15.87 -21.76 -0.66
N LYS A 168 -15.68 -23.05 -0.39
CA LYS A 168 -14.79 -23.51 0.69
C LYS A 168 -13.34 -23.43 0.26
N SER A 169 -12.49 -22.68 0.98
CA SER A 169 -11.09 -22.52 0.60
C SER A 169 -10.31 -23.84 0.74
N THR A 170 -9.65 -24.26 -0.34
CA THR A 170 -8.60 -25.29 -0.33
C THR A 170 -7.26 -24.79 0.21
N LEU A 171 -7.06 -23.46 0.29
CA LEU A 171 -5.80 -22.83 0.71
C LEU A 171 -5.74 -22.56 2.22
N SER A 172 -6.85 -22.79 2.94
CA SER A 172 -6.94 -22.51 4.37
C SER A 172 -7.13 -23.80 5.17
N PHE A 173 -6.16 -24.08 6.06
CA PHE A 173 -6.26 -25.17 7.04
C PHE A 173 -7.39 -24.95 8.07
N ASN A 174 -7.86 -23.72 8.24
CA ASN A 174 -8.89 -23.35 9.24
C ASN A 174 -10.31 -23.30 8.67
N ASN A 175 -10.61 -24.02 7.57
CA ASN A 175 -11.93 -24.02 6.92
C ASN A 175 -12.47 -22.61 6.58
N LYS A 176 -11.60 -21.63 6.33
CA LYS A 176 -12.05 -20.30 5.88
C LYS A 176 -12.69 -20.40 4.49
N ASP A 177 -13.60 -19.48 4.20
CA ASP A 177 -14.15 -19.36 2.86
C ASP A 177 -13.09 -18.82 1.88
N GLY A 178 -13.20 -19.27 0.64
CA GLY A 178 -12.35 -18.86 -0.47
C GLY A 178 -13.14 -18.02 -1.46
N LEU A 179 -12.48 -17.02 -2.03
CA LEU A 179 -12.95 -16.27 -3.17
C LEU A 179 -12.28 -16.82 -4.41
N TYR A 180 -13.06 -17.39 -5.33
CA TYR A 180 -12.58 -17.98 -6.56
C TYR A 180 -12.79 -17.01 -7.71
N LEU A 181 -11.71 -16.57 -8.34
CA LEU A 181 -11.68 -15.59 -9.40
C LEU A 181 -11.49 -16.30 -10.76
N PHE A 182 -12.36 -16.03 -11.72
CA PHE A 182 -12.38 -16.70 -13.03
C PHE A 182 -12.10 -15.70 -14.15
N LYS A 183 -11.15 -16.01 -15.04
CA LYS A 183 -10.86 -15.17 -16.22
C LYS A 183 -11.97 -15.26 -17.25
N THR A 184 -12.58 -16.43 -17.42
CA THR A 184 -13.71 -16.66 -18.33
C THR A 184 -14.67 -17.72 -17.78
N LYS A 185 -15.83 -17.90 -18.41
CA LYS A 185 -16.78 -18.97 -18.04
C LYS A 185 -16.21 -20.39 -18.22
N ASN A 186 -15.23 -20.55 -19.13
CA ASN A 186 -14.61 -21.83 -19.42
C ASN A 186 -13.31 -22.05 -18.63
N ASP A 187 -12.99 -21.15 -17.70
CA ASP A 187 -11.80 -21.24 -16.87
C ASP A 187 -11.95 -22.38 -15.85
N THR A 188 -11.12 -23.41 -16.00
CA THR A 188 -11.13 -24.59 -15.14
C THR A 188 -10.26 -24.43 -13.89
N LEU A 189 -9.36 -23.46 -13.87
CA LEU A 189 -8.35 -23.23 -12.84
C LEU A 189 -8.49 -21.82 -12.24
N PRO A 190 -9.53 -21.58 -11.41
CA PRO A 190 -9.74 -20.27 -10.81
C PRO A 190 -8.59 -19.88 -9.89
N HIS A 191 -8.25 -18.59 -9.89
CA HIS A 191 -7.34 -18.05 -8.91
C HIS A 191 -8.07 -17.88 -7.58
N GLN A 192 -7.53 -18.50 -6.53
CA GLN A 192 -8.21 -18.54 -5.24
C GLN A 192 -7.53 -17.63 -4.23
N LEU A 193 -8.36 -16.86 -3.53
CA LEU A 193 -7.96 -16.03 -2.39
C LEU A 193 -8.70 -16.48 -1.14
N ILE A 194 -8.12 -16.23 0.03
CA ILE A 194 -8.73 -16.55 1.33
C ILE A 194 -9.54 -15.35 1.78
N ILE A 195 -10.82 -15.54 2.08
CA ILE A 195 -11.68 -14.49 2.62
C ILE A 195 -11.31 -14.27 4.09
N VAL A 196 -10.96 -13.03 4.43
CA VAL A 196 -10.60 -12.60 5.79
C VAL A 196 -11.76 -11.82 6.43
N TYR A 197 -12.57 -11.16 5.61
CA TYR A 197 -13.72 -10.39 6.04
C TYR A 197 -14.86 -10.53 5.03
N ASN A 198 -16.08 -10.78 5.50
CA ASN A 198 -17.25 -10.87 4.64
C ASN A 198 -18.51 -10.31 5.32
N LYS A 199 -19.06 -9.24 4.75
CA LYS A 199 -20.42 -8.73 5.01
C LYS A 199 -21.38 -8.99 3.85
N LEU A 200 -20.88 -9.40 2.69
CA LEU A 200 -21.70 -9.82 1.56
C LEU A 200 -22.32 -11.19 1.90
N ALA A 201 -23.60 -11.20 2.26
CA ALA A 201 -24.36 -12.40 2.61
C ALA A 201 -24.69 -13.30 1.39
N LEU A 202 -23.68 -13.62 0.57
CA LEU A 202 -23.84 -14.46 -0.63
C LEU A 202 -23.90 -15.95 -0.25
N LYS A 203 -24.67 -16.76 -0.98
CA LYS A 203 -24.70 -18.20 -0.75
C LYS A 203 -23.40 -18.84 -1.22
N LYS A 204 -22.90 -19.78 -0.42
CA LYS A 204 -21.68 -20.54 -0.72
C LYS A 204 -21.96 -21.55 -1.83
N ARG A 205 -21.12 -21.58 -2.86
CA ARG A 205 -21.13 -22.65 -3.87
C ARG A 205 -20.00 -23.61 -3.57
N TYR A 206 -20.37 -24.84 -3.24
CA TYR A 206 -19.44 -25.94 -3.13
C TYR A 206 -19.30 -26.55 -4.52
N LYS A 207 -18.08 -26.52 -5.07
CA LYS A 207 -17.74 -27.33 -6.23
C LYS A 207 -17.61 -28.76 -5.67
N ASN A 208 -18.58 -29.62 -5.98
CA ASN A 208 -18.44 -31.06 -5.80
C ASN A 208 -17.42 -31.60 -6.79
#